data_AF-A0A924F556-F1
#
_entry.id   AF-A0A924F556-F1
#
_cell.length_a   1.000
_cell.length_b   1.000
_cell.length_c   1.000
_cell.angle_alpha   90.00
_cell.angle_beta   90.00
_cell.angle_gamma   90.00
#
_symmetry.space_group_name_H-M   'P 1'
#
loop_
_entity.id
_entity.type
_entity.pdbx_description
1 polymer ?
#
loop_
_entity_poly.entity_id
_entity_poly.type
_entity_poly.pdbx_seq_one_letter_code
_entity_poly.pdbx_strand_id
1 'polypeptide(L)' 'MPEEVKLSQAELAAYLGVSLVTVYRHQKNNVFRSYKAGRTVFFKKSEVDSAMCSEQPKKRNHK' A
#
# COMPACT_ATOMS: atom_id res chain seq x y z
N MET A 1 12.56 14.79 14.61
CA MET A 1 12.87 13.94 13.45
C MET A 1 11.64 13.08 13.19
N PRO A 2 10.84 13.31 12.13
CA PRO A 2 9.69 12.46 11.90
C PRO A 2 10.20 11.09 11.46
N GLU A 3 9.98 10.07 12.29
CA GLU A 3 10.22 8.68 11.94
C GLU A 3 9.39 8.36 10.69
N GLU A 4 10.05 8.02 9.58
CA GLU A 4 9.34 7.45 8.44
C GLU A 4 8.76 6.10 8.86
N VAL A 5 7.50 6.09 9.31
CA VAL A 5 6.80 4.86 9.70
C VAL A 5 6.61 3.98 8.46
N LYS A 6 7.43 2.94 8.37
CA LYS A 6 7.36 1.88 7.37
C LYS A 6 6.48 0.77 7.93
N LEU A 7 5.39 0.48 7.24
CA LEU A 7 4.47 -0.59 7.59
C LEU A 7 4.74 -1.81 6.71
N SER A 8 4.89 -2.97 7.32
CA SER A 8 4.80 -4.24 6.61
C SER A 8 3.38 -4.47 6.07
N GLN A 9 3.17 -5.48 5.21
CA GLN A 9 1.83 -5.81 4.70
C GLN A 9 0.82 -6.10 5.83
N ALA A 10 1.27 -6.76 6.91
CA ALA A 10 0.42 -7.08 8.05
C ALA A 10 0.07 -5.84 8.87
N GLU A 11 1.05 -4.96 9.11
CA GLU A 11 0.79 -3.71 9.82
C GLU A 11 -0.07 -2.75 8.99
N LEU A 12 0.13 -2.72 7.68
CA LEU A 12 -0.71 -1.95 6.76
C LEU A 12 -2.16 -2.47 6.78
N ALA A 13 -2.35 -3.79 6.81
CA ALA A 13 -3.67 -4.40 6.92
C ALA A 13 -4.36 -3.99 8.23
N ALA A 14 -3.66 -4.08 9.35
CA ALA A 14 -4.16 -3.63 10.65
C ALA A 14 -4.45 -2.12 10.68
N TYR A 15 -3.58 -1.31 10.07
CA TYR A 15 -3.73 0.14 10.01
C TYR A 15 -4.95 0.59 9.20
N LEU A 16 -5.20 -0.06 8.06
CA LEU A 16 -6.36 0.20 7.21
C LEU A 16 -7.64 -0.50 7.73
N GLY A 17 -7.53 -1.40 8.70
CA GLY A 17 -8.64 -2.24 9.15
C GLY A 17 -9.13 -3.24 8.08
N VAL A 18 -8.26 -3.62 7.13
CA VAL A 18 -8.59 -4.53 6.02
C VAL A 18 -7.87 -5.87 6.17
N SER A 19 -8.35 -6.90 5.47
CA SER A 19 -7.66 -8.19 5.43
C SER A 19 -6.34 -8.12 4.65
N LEU A 20 -5.34 -8.92 5.04
CA LEU A 20 -4.08 -9.12 4.31
C LEU A 20 -4.32 -9.45 2.83
N VAL A 21 -5.36 -10.23 2.52
CA VAL A 21 -5.72 -10.58 1.13
C VAL A 21 -6.12 -9.34 0.33
N THR A 22 -6.82 -8.40 0.96
CA THR A 22 -7.18 -7.12 0.37
C THR A 22 -5.94 -6.27 0.11
N VAL A 23 -4.98 -6.24 1.05
CA VAL A 23 -3.67 -5.58 0.84
C VAL A 23 -2.91 -6.20 -0.35
N TYR A 24 -2.87 -7.53 -0.46
CA TYR A 24 -2.26 -8.21 -1.61
C TYR A 24 -2.96 -7.87 -2.93
N ARG A 25 -4.30 -7.82 -2.95
CA ARG A 25 -5.06 -7.36 -4.13
C ARG A 25 -4.74 -5.92 -4.49
N HIS A 26 -4.68 -5.02 -3.51
CA HIS A 26 -4.32 -3.63 -3.73
C HIS A 26 -2.89 -3.47 -4.24
N GLN A 27 -1.95 -4.26 -3.72
CA GLN A 27 -0.59 -4.32 -4.23
C GLN A 27 -0.56 -4.80 -5.69
N LYS A 28 -1.27 -5.89 -6.01
CA LYS A 28 -1.36 -6.41 -7.39
C LYS A 28 -1.99 -5.40 -8.34
N ASN A 29 -2.98 -4.64 -7.85
CA ASN A 29 -3.65 -3.58 -8.59
C ASN A 29 -2.86 -2.26 -8.62
N ASN A 30 -1.66 -2.20 -8.01
CA ASN A 30 -0.84 -0.99 -7.89
C ASN A 30 -1.59 0.22 -7.28
N VAL A 31 -2.50 -0.06 -6.35
CA VAL A 31 -3.27 0.96 -5.62
C VAL A 31 -2.37 1.70 -4.61
N PHE A 32 -1.47 0.96 -3.94
CA PHE A 32 -0.50 1.53 -3.02
C PHE A 32 0.92 1.37 -3.53
N ARG A 33 1.75 2.38 -3.29
CA ARG A 33 3.17 2.32 -3.63
C ARG A 33 3.90 1.43 -2.63
N SER A 34 4.25 0.23 -3.08
CA SER A 34 5.01 -0.74 -2.27
C SER A 34 6.50 -0.63 -2.58
N TYR A 35 7.32 -0.64 -1.53
CA TYR A 35 8.77 -0.65 -1.64
C TYR A 35 9.28 -2.03 -1.26
N LYS A 36 10.21 -2.58 -2.04
CA LYS A 36 10.85 -3.86 -1.75
C LYS A 36 12.24 -3.61 -1.17
N ALA A 37 12.51 -4.17 0.00
CA ALA A 37 13.85 -4.24 0.60
C ALA A 37 14.22 -5.72 0.65
N GLY A 38 14.97 -6.17 -0.35
CA GLY A 38 15.32 -7.58 -0.51
C GLY A 38 14.08 -8.45 -0.69
N ARG A 39 13.83 -9.37 0.26
CA ARG A 39 12.67 -10.27 0.28
C ARG A 39 11.42 -9.66 0.93
N THR A 40 11.55 -8.54 1.62
CA THR A 40 10.45 -7.95 2.39
C THR A 40 9.84 -6.77 1.64
N VAL A 41 8.52 -6.69 1.66
CA VAL A 41 7.78 -5.54 1.13
C VAL A 41 7.32 -4.66 2.29
N PHE A 42 7.55 -3.36 2.16
CA PHE A 42 7.13 -2.34 3.11
C PHE A 42 6.42 -1.18 2.40
N PHE A 43 5.60 -0.46 3.15
CA PHE A 43 4.76 0.64 2.69
C PHE A 43 5.04 1.86 3.56
N LYS A 44 5.10 3.04 2.94
CA LYS A 44 5.22 4.28 3.69
C LYS A 44 3.83 4.75 4.12
N LYS A 45 3.65 5.01 5.41
CA LYS A 45 2.35 5.45 5.96
C LYS A 45 1.84 6.73 5.29
N SER A 46 2.73 7.67 4.96
CA SER A 46 2.38 8.91 4.24
C SER A 46 1.84 8.66 2.81
N GLU A 47 2.36 7.65 2.11
CA GLU A 47 1.85 7.28 0.78
C GLU A 47 0.48 6.59 0.89
N VAL A 48 0.28 5.78 1.92
CA VAL A 48 -1.01 5.12 2.18
C VAL A 48 -2.08 6.15 2.49
N ASP A 49 -1.75 7.15 3.31
CA ASP A 49 -2.63 8.27 3.63
C ASP A 49 -2.98 9.09 2.37
N SER A 50 -1.96 9.40 1.56
CA SER A 50 -2.14 10.09 0.27
C SER A 50 -2.99 9.28 -0.72
N ALA A 51 -2.82 7.95 -0.75
CA ALA A 51 -3.60 7.04 -1.59
C ALA A 51 -5.03 6.83 -1.08
N MET A 52 -5.25 6.91 0.24
CA MET A 52 -6.59 6.92 0.81
C MET A 52 -7.34 8.21 0.45
N CYS A 53 -6.61 9.33 0.39
CA CYS A 53 -7.14 10.61 -0.09
C CYS A 53 -7.31 10.63 -1.63
N SER A 54 -6.57 9.78 -2.35
CA SER A 54 -6.64 9.65 -3.81
C SER A 54 -7.04 8.23 -4.23
N GLU A 55 -8.32 7.91 -4.10
CA GLU A 55 -8.93 6.76 -4.78
C GLU A 55 -8.81 6.94 -6.31
N GLN A 56 -7.65 6.67 -6.87
CA GLN A 56 -7.44 6.67 -8.31
C GLN A 56 -7.34 5.22 -8.77
N PRO A 57 -8.44 4.60 -9.23
CA PRO A 57 -8.32 3.37 -9.98
C PRO A 57 -7.55 3.71 -11.26
N LYS A 58 -6.29 3.28 -11.35
CA LYS A 58 -5.57 3.31 -12.62
C LYS A 58 -6.34 2.45 -13.61
N LYS A 59 -7.07 3.12 -14.51
CA LYS A 59 -7.74 2.50 -15.65
C LYS A 59 -6.70 1.73 -16.43
N ARG A 60 -6.86 0.41 -16.44
CA ARG A 60 -6.11 -0.46 -17.34
C ARG A 60 -6.73 -0.24 -18.72
N ASN A 61 -6.03 0.48 -19.58
CA ASN A 61 -6.41 0.59 -20.99
C ASN A 61 -6.50 -0.83 -21.56
N HIS A 62 -7.70 -1.22 -21.98
CA HIS A 62 -7.90 -2.39 -22.83
C HIS A 62 -7.40 -1.97 -24.23
N LYS A 63 -6.42 -2.69 -24.75
CA LYS A 63 -5.94 -2.54 -26.13
C LYS A 63 -6.82 -3.38 -27.03
#